data_AF-A0A804MVV1-F1
#
_entry.id   AF-A0A804MVV1-F1
#
_cell.length_a   1.000
_cell.length_b   1.000
_cell.length_c   1.000
_cell.angle_alpha   90.00
_cell.angle_beta   90.00
_cell.angle_gamma   90.00
#
_symmetry.space_group_name_H-M   'P 1'
#
loop_
_entity.id
_entity.type
_entity.pdbx_description
1 polymer ?
#
loop_
_entity_poly.entity_id
_entity_poly.type
_entity_poly.pdbx_seq_one_letter_code
_entity_poly.pdbx_strand_id
1 'polypeptide(L)'
;MVEESPCGAPSTGSSSEIAPTRDQEQSLGLAWFTLHSRCFHRVFSHRSSSACELAPIFNELVDLVSFDGELLQAALSRTMQVDEFTTTLLEIHDKMTSTNKNEDIRLGLNRSEYMLDSETSSVLQIDYLIIISWPWLPCQ
;
A
#
# COMPACT_ATOMS: atom_id res chain seq x y z
N MET A 1 -16.29 -4.19 -29.53
CA MET A 1 -15.13 -4.32 -30.43
C MET A 1 -14.22 -3.13 -30.15
N VAL A 2 -13.25 -3.30 -29.26
CA VAL A 2 -12.08 -2.42 -29.16
C VAL A 2 -10.89 -3.38 -29.13
N GLU A 3 -10.45 -3.76 -30.33
CA GLU A 3 -9.12 -4.31 -30.58
C GLU A 3 -8.25 -3.14 -31.08
N GLU A 4 -7.73 -2.35 -30.16
CA GLU A 4 -6.55 -1.46 -30.30
C GLU A 4 -6.10 -1.22 -28.84
N SER A 5 -4.91 -1.58 -28.33
CA SER A 5 -3.60 -1.85 -28.92
C SER A 5 -2.82 -2.87 -28.03
N PRO A 6 -2.15 -3.90 -28.59
CA PRO A 6 -1.10 -4.64 -27.89
C PRO A 6 0.32 -4.07 -28.12
N CYS A 7 0.49 -2.99 -28.90
CA CYS A 7 1.83 -2.55 -29.33
C CYS A 7 2.55 -1.54 -28.42
N GLY A 8 1.88 -0.86 -27.48
CA GLY A 8 2.52 0.18 -26.65
C GLY A 8 2.99 -0.27 -25.26
N ALA A 9 2.33 -1.26 -24.68
CA ALA A 9 2.59 -1.72 -23.31
C ALA A 9 3.71 -2.77 -23.15
N PRO A 10 4.09 -3.61 -24.15
CA PRO A 10 5.15 -4.61 -23.93
C PRO A 10 6.52 -3.98 -23.68
N SER A 11 6.78 -2.76 -24.18
CA SER A 11 8.09 -2.12 -24.06
C SER A 11 8.35 -1.48 -22.71
N THR A 12 7.33 -1.17 -21.91
CA THR A 12 7.50 -0.49 -20.62
C THR A 12 7.80 -1.46 -19.48
N GLY A 13 7.44 -2.73 -19.60
CA GLY A 13 7.61 -3.73 -18.53
C GLY A 13 6.39 -3.85 -17.61
N SER A 14 5.27 -3.22 -17.97
CA SER A 14 4.00 -3.33 -17.25
C SER A 14 3.31 -4.65 -17.57
N SER A 15 3.61 -5.68 -16.78
CA SER A 15 3.08 -7.04 -16.95
C SER A 15 2.65 -7.65 -15.62
N SER A 16 1.64 -8.51 -15.64
CA SER A 16 1.16 -9.30 -14.51
C SER A 16 0.96 -10.76 -14.91
N GLU A 17 1.14 -11.69 -13.99
CA GLU A 17 0.91 -13.11 -14.24
C GLU A 17 -0.57 -13.39 -14.59
N ILE A 18 -0.81 -14.08 -15.70
CA ILE A 18 -2.14 -14.59 -16.04
C ILE A 18 -2.36 -15.88 -15.26
N ALA A 19 -3.50 -15.99 -14.57
CA ALA A 19 -3.87 -17.21 -13.86
C ALA A 19 -3.80 -18.42 -14.80
N PRO A 20 -2.99 -19.46 -14.49
CA PRO A 20 -2.83 -20.59 -15.39
C PRO A 20 -4.17 -21.32 -15.55
N THR A 21 -4.55 -21.58 -16.80
CA THR A 21 -5.49 -22.67 -17.07
C THR A 21 -4.74 -23.98 -16.84
N ARG A 22 -5.42 -25.04 -16.38
CA ARG A 22 -4.81 -26.30 -15.87
C ARG A 22 -3.75 -26.96 -16.79
N ASP A 23 -3.64 -26.54 -18.04
CA ASP A 23 -2.78 -27.11 -19.07
C ASP A 23 -1.84 -26.09 -19.77
N GLN A 24 -1.57 -24.91 -19.19
CA GLN A 24 -0.66 -23.91 -19.80
C GLN A 24 0.47 -23.43 -18.86
N GLU A 25 1.67 -23.24 -19.44
CA GLU A 25 2.79 -22.54 -18.80
C GLU A 25 2.38 -21.14 -18.36
N GLN A 26 3.00 -20.66 -17.27
CA GLN A 26 2.82 -19.30 -16.77
C GLN A 26 3.08 -18.29 -17.88
N SER A 27 2.03 -17.60 -18.31
CA SER A 27 2.10 -16.53 -19.31
C SER A 27 1.99 -15.18 -18.62
N LEU A 28 2.84 -14.23 -19.01
CA LEU A 28 2.70 -12.84 -18.61
C LEU A 28 1.67 -12.15 -19.50
N GLY A 29 0.68 -11.52 -18.86
CA GLY A 29 -0.28 -10.64 -19.48
C GLY A 29 0.08 -9.18 -19.22
N LEU A 30 -0.47 -8.28 -20.02
CA LEU A 30 -0.38 -6.86 -19.70
C LEU A 30 -1.13 -6.58 -18.39
N ALA A 31 -0.54 -5.76 -17.53
CA ALA A 31 -1.25 -5.28 -16.36
C ALA A 31 -2.47 -4.45 -16.78
N TRP A 32 -3.51 -4.41 -15.96
CA TRP A 32 -4.66 -3.56 -16.23
C TRP A 32 -4.28 -2.08 -16.07
N PHE A 33 -4.50 -1.29 -17.13
CA PHE A 33 -4.25 0.16 -17.12
C PHE A 33 -5.44 0.93 -17.72
N THR A 34 -5.54 2.21 -17.40
CA THR A 34 -6.51 3.13 -18.02
C THR A 34 -5.92 3.74 -19.28
N LEU A 35 -6.65 3.71 -20.40
CA LEU A 35 -6.20 4.31 -21.68
C LEU A 35 -6.03 5.83 -21.63
N HIS A 36 -6.80 6.49 -20.77
CA HIS A 36 -6.72 7.92 -20.57
C HIS A 36 -6.20 8.18 -19.16
N SER A 37 -5.17 8.99 -19.04
CA SER A 37 -4.84 9.62 -17.76
C SER A 37 -6.12 10.28 -17.27
N ARG A 38 -6.66 9.82 -16.12
CA ARG A 38 -7.80 10.51 -15.52
C ARG A 38 -7.39 11.96 -15.37
N CYS A 39 -8.17 12.90 -15.91
CA CYS A 39 -7.91 14.33 -15.81
C CYS A 39 -8.10 14.81 -14.36
N PHE A 40 -7.24 14.35 -13.45
CA PHE A 40 -7.08 14.80 -12.07
C PHE A 40 -6.35 16.16 -12.00
N HIS A 41 -6.21 16.85 -13.12
CA HIS A 41 -5.03 17.66 -13.44
C HIS A 41 -5.07 19.12 -12.94
N ARG A 42 -6.03 19.52 -12.08
CA ARG A 42 -5.99 20.89 -11.53
C ARG A 42 -6.30 20.99 -10.05
N VAL A 43 -7.45 20.48 -9.62
CA VAL A 43 -7.80 20.48 -8.19
C VAL A 43 -6.85 19.57 -7.42
N PHE A 44 -6.50 18.41 -7.98
CA PHE A 44 -5.63 17.46 -7.32
C PHE A 44 -4.15 17.84 -7.43
N SER A 45 -3.70 18.58 -8.45
CA SER A 45 -2.28 18.96 -8.52
C SER A 45 -1.85 19.81 -7.32
N HIS A 46 -2.64 20.81 -6.92
CA HIS A 46 -2.35 21.61 -5.73
C HIS A 46 -2.51 20.79 -4.44
N ARG A 47 -3.53 19.92 -4.37
CA ARG A 47 -3.82 19.14 -3.15
C ARG A 47 -2.91 17.92 -3.00
N SER A 48 -2.35 17.40 -4.09
CA SER A 48 -1.37 16.32 -4.11
C SER A 48 -0.06 16.78 -3.49
N SER A 49 0.31 18.06 -3.63
CA SER A 49 1.46 18.63 -2.90
C SER A 49 1.28 18.47 -1.39
N SER A 50 0.08 18.80 -0.88
CA SER A 50 -0.24 18.60 0.54
C SER A 50 -0.17 17.12 0.96
N ALA A 51 -0.62 16.19 0.12
CA ALA A 51 -0.48 14.75 0.40
C ALA A 51 0.99 14.30 0.45
N CYS A 52 1.83 14.80 -0.47
CA CYS A 52 3.28 14.52 -0.46
C CYS A 52 3.96 15.12 0.79
N GLU A 53 3.53 16.30 1.24
CA GLU A 53 4.03 16.93 2.47
C GLU A 53 3.62 16.16 3.74
N LEU A 54 2.48 15.48 3.73
CA LEU A 54 2.01 14.65 4.84
C LEU A 54 2.73 13.30 4.92
N ALA A 55 3.26 12.78 3.82
CA ALA A 55 3.92 11.48 3.77
C ALA A 55 5.01 11.27 4.87
N PRO A 56 5.99 12.18 5.07
CA PRO A 56 6.98 12.02 6.14
C PRO A 56 6.36 12.04 7.53
N ILE A 57 5.31 12.84 7.76
CA ILE A 57 4.61 12.93 9.06
C ILE A 57 3.94 11.60 9.40
N PHE A 58 3.25 10.99 8.43
CA PHE A 58 2.66 9.67 8.63
C PHE A 58 3.70 8.57 8.78
N ASN A 59 4.83 8.65 8.08
CA ASN A 59 5.92 7.69 8.25
C ASN A 59 6.51 7.74 9.66
N GLU A 60 6.70 8.94 10.21
CA GLU A 60 7.14 9.14 11.59
C GLU A 60 6.09 8.63 12.58
N LEU A 61 4.80 8.93 12.36
CA LEU A 61 3.71 8.41 13.20
C LEU A 61 3.74 6.88 13.27
N VAL A 62 3.88 6.21 12.12
CA VAL A 62 3.95 4.74 12.08
C VAL A 62 5.22 4.21 12.73
N ASP A 63 6.36 4.85 12.55
CA ASP A 63 7.61 4.44 13.21
C ASP A 63 7.51 4.50 14.75
N LEU A 64 6.89 5.57 15.27
CA LEU A 64 6.64 5.76 16.70
C LEU A 64 5.63 4.75 17.24
N VAL A 65 4.48 4.58 16.59
CA VAL A 65 3.45 3.61 17.00
C VAL A 65 3.99 2.18 16.94
N SER A 66 4.80 1.85 15.92
CA SER A 66 5.41 0.52 15.77
C SER A 66 6.48 0.22 16.82
N PHE A 67 7.03 1.26 17.46
CA PHE A 67 7.99 1.10 18.55
C PHE A 67 7.30 0.92 19.91
N ASP A 68 6.08 1.44 20.07
CA ASP A 68 5.32 1.34 21.30
C ASP A 68 4.53 0.02 21.37
N GLY A 69 5.23 -1.02 21.84
CA GLY A 69 4.66 -2.35 22.00
C GLY A 69 3.46 -2.41 22.96
N GLU A 70 3.48 -1.61 24.02
CA GLU A 70 2.37 -1.56 24.98
C GLU A 70 1.11 -0.95 24.35
N LEU A 71 1.30 0.13 23.56
CA LEU A 71 0.21 0.74 22.80
C LEU A 71 -0.39 -0.24 21.78
N LEU A 72 0.43 -0.99 21.04
CA LEU A 72 -0.05 -1.98 20.06
C LEU A 72 -0.87 -3.09 20.74
N GLN A 73 -0.36 -3.64 21.84
CA GLN A 73 -1.06 -4.68 22.60
C GLN A 73 -2.39 -4.17 23.17
N ALA A 74 -2.39 -2.96 23.74
CA ALA A 74 -3.60 -2.34 24.28
C ALA A 74 -4.65 -2.06 23.18
N ALA A 75 -4.22 -1.49 22.06
CA ALA A 75 -5.09 -1.11 20.94
C ALA A 75 -5.76 -2.32 20.27
N LEU A 76 -5.06 -3.46 20.20
CA LEU A 76 -5.53 -4.67 19.52
C LEU A 76 -6.05 -5.76 20.47
N SER A 77 -6.06 -5.53 21.78
CA SER A 77 -6.49 -6.48 22.81
C SER A 77 -7.88 -7.12 22.59
N ARG A 78 -8.81 -6.39 21.98
CA ARG A 78 -10.15 -6.90 21.63
C ARG A 78 -10.12 -7.75 20.36
N THR A 79 -9.40 -7.30 19.34
CA THR A 79 -9.25 -8.02 18.06
C THR A 79 -8.56 -9.37 18.27
N MET A 80 -7.55 -9.40 19.15
CA MET A 80 -6.84 -10.62 19.55
C MET A 80 -7.76 -11.71 20.14
N GLN A 81 -8.93 -11.36 20.68
CA GLN A 81 -9.85 -12.35 21.23
C GLN A 81 -10.67 -13.07 20.15
N VAL A 82 -10.71 -12.52 18.93
CA VAL A 82 -11.62 -12.97 17.86
C VAL A 82 -10.94 -13.25 16.52
N ASP A 83 -9.69 -12.83 16.33
CA ASP A 83 -8.93 -13.02 15.09
C ASP A 83 -7.59 -13.74 15.34
N GLU A 84 -7.53 -15.03 14.98
CA GLU A 84 -6.35 -15.89 15.19
C GLU A 84 -5.10 -15.37 14.46
N PHE A 85 -5.28 -14.76 13.28
CA PHE A 85 -4.19 -14.17 12.52
C PHE A 85 -3.53 -13.01 13.27
N THR A 86 -4.33 -12.02 13.72
CA THR A 86 -3.84 -10.90 14.52
C THR A 86 -3.21 -11.38 15.84
N THR A 87 -3.79 -12.39 16.49
CA THR A 87 -3.20 -12.96 17.72
C THR A 87 -1.82 -13.53 17.47
N THR A 88 -1.65 -14.29 16.40
CA THR A 88 -0.34 -14.86 16.04
C THR A 88 0.70 -13.76 15.79
N LEU A 89 0.31 -12.66 15.14
CA LEU A 89 1.21 -11.52 14.90
C LEU A 89 1.61 -10.80 16.21
N LEU A 90 0.67 -10.61 17.14
CA LEU A 90 0.95 -9.98 18.43
C LEU A 90 1.83 -10.84 19.35
N GLU A 91 1.65 -12.17 19.32
CA GLU A 91 2.53 -13.10 20.03
C GLU A 91 3.96 -13.07 19.48
N ILE A 92 4.12 -13.00 18.14
CA ILE A 92 5.43 -12.84 17.50
C ILE A 92 6.06 -11.52 17.93
N HIS A 93 5.30 -10.43 17.91
CA HIS A 93 5.77 -9.12 18.35
C HIS A 93 6.26 -9.16 19.81
N ASP A 94 5.45 -9.66 20.74
CA ASP A 94 5.80 -9.78 22.16
C ASP A 94 7.05 -10.64 22.40
N LYS A 95 7.15 -11.76 21.69
CA LYS A 95 8.34 -12.63 21.75
C LYS A 95 9.60 -11.94 21.23
N MET A 96 9.50 -11.15 20.16
CA MET A 96 10.63 -10.40 19.62
C MET A 96 11.08 -9.30 20.60
N THR A 97 10.14 -8.55 21.16
CA THR A 97 10.43 -7.50 22.17
C THR A 97 11.07 -8.09 23.43
N SER A 98 10.56 -9.21 23.95
CA SER A 98 11.12 -9.86 25.15
C SER A 98 12.51 -10.48 24.96
N THR A 99 12.87 -10.85 23.72
CA THR A 99 14.20 -11.40 23.41
C THR A 99 15.31 -10.34 23.45
N ASN A 100 14.97 -9.04 23.64
CA ASN A 100 15.89 -7.89 23.68
C ASN A 100 16.86 -7.85 22.48
N LYS A 101 16.39 -8.38 21.33
CA LYS A 101 17.04 -8.18 20.05
C LYS A 101 16.44 -6.91 19.45
N ASN A 102 16.92 -5.77 19.95
CA ASN A 102 16.60 -4.51 19.33
C ASN A 102 17.35 -4.43 18.01
N GLU A 103 16.61 -4.38 16.91
CA GLU A 103 17.14 -4.01 15.61
C GLU A 103 17.16 -2.48 15.55
N ASP A 104 18.36 -1.88 15.55
CA ASP A 104 18.52 -0.42 15.56
C ASP A 104 18.00 0.25 14.26
N ILE A 105 17.84 -0.53 13.19
CA ILE A 105 17.45 -0.05 11.87
C ILE A 105 16.22 -0.81 11.40
N ARG A 106 15.16 -0.06 11.05
CA ARG A 106 13.91 -0.57 10.49
C ARG A 106 13.61 0.16 9.17
N LEU A 107 13.11 -0.57 8.17
CA LEU A 107 12.69 -0.01 6.89
C LEU A 107 11.18 -0.13 6.75
N GLY A 108 10.47 1.01 6.78
CA GLY A 108 9.05 1.10 6.45
C GLY A 108 8.85 1.47 4.99
N LEU A 109 8.09 0.67 4.25
CA LEU A 109 7.66 0.99 2.90
C LEU A 109 6.16 1.26 2.94
N ASN A 110 5.81 2.52 3.21
CA ASN A 110 4.43 2.90 3.48
C ASN A 110 3.79 3.63 2.29
N ARG A 111 2.47 3.48 2.11
CA ARG A 111 1.67 4.24 1.13
C ARG A 111 0.40 4.76 1.78
N SER A 112 0.22 6.07 1.70
CA SER A 112 -1.06 6.71 2.01
C SER A 112 -1.94 6.70 0.77
N GLU A 113 -3.17 6.23 0.91
CA GLU A 113 -4.16 6.29 -0.15
C GLU A 113 -5.13 7.44 0.10
N TYR A 114 -5.44 8.19 -0.94
CA TYR A 114 -6.34 9.34 -0.85
C TYR A 114 -7.42 9.29 -1.92
N MET A 115 -8.61 9.77 -1.56
CA MET A 115 -9.70 10.01 -2.50
C MET A 115 -10.18 11.44 -2.39
N LEU A 116 -10.71 11.95 -3.51
CA LEU A 116 -11.38 13.24 -3.52
C LEU A 116 -12.81 13.06 -3.00
N ASP A 117 -13.14 13.77 -1.93
CA ASP A 117 -14.50 13.91 -1.46
C ASP A 117 -15.33 14.72 -2.45
N SER A 118 -16.51 14.21 -2.81
CA SER A 118 -17.36 14.80 -3.83
C SER A 118 -18.04 16.09 -3.38
N GLU A 119 -18.34 16.21 -2.09
CA GLU A 119 -19.08 17.36 -1.54
C GLU A 119 -18.16 18.54 -1.27
N THR A 120 -17.05 18.30 -0.58
CA THR A 120 -16.11 19.36 -0.17
C THR A 120 -14.96 19.56 -1.15
N SER A 121 -14.83 18.70 -2.17
CA SER A 121 -13.64 18.62 -3.04
C SER A 121 -12.34 18.41 -2.26
N SER A 122 -12.41 17.86 -1.04
CA SER A 122 -11.23 17.64 -0.18
C SER A 122 -10.53 16.33 -0.47
N VAL A 123 -9.21 16.32 -0.34
CA VAL A 123 -8.44 15.07 -0.42
C VAL A 123 -8.48 14.45 0.96
N LEU A 124 -9.18 13.32 1.08
CA LEU A 124 -9.33 12.58 2.32
C LEU A 124 -8.51 11.30 2.24
N GLN A 125 -7.83 10.96 3.33
CA GLN A 125 -7.14 9.70 3.45
C GLN A 125 -8.16 8.58 3.62
N ILE A 126 -8.04 7.55 2.78
CA ILE A 126 -8.95 6.39 2.80
C ILE A 126 -8.29 5.16 3.41
N ASP A 127 -6.97 5.05 3.27
CA ASP A 127 -6.21 3.91 3.78
C ASP A 127 -4.74 4.30 4.04
N TYR A 128 -4.07 3.52 4.86
CA TYR A 128 -2.64 3.60 5.09
C TYR A 128 -2.04 2.19 5.12
N LEU A 129 -1.25 1.87 4.10
CA LEU A 129 -0.64 0.55 3.95
C LEU A 129 0.82 0.61 4.39
N ILE A 130 1.15 -0.14 5.44
CA ILE A 130 2.51 -0.34 5.95
C ILE A 130 3.31 -1.39 5.18
N ILE A 131 2.63 -2.20 4.36
CA ILE A 131 3.22 -3.17 3.44
C ILE A 131 2.66 -2.86 2.06
N ILE A 132 3.51 -2.34 1.19
CA ILE A 132 3.10 -1.93 -0.15
C ILE A 132 3.31 -3.04 -1.17
N SER A 133 2.33 -3.19 -2.04
CA SER A 133 2.43 -3.92 -3.28
C SER A 133 2.66 -2.92 -4.42
N TRP A 134 3.37 -3.34 -5.47
CA TRP A 134 3.52 -2.58 -6.73
C TRP A 134 4.22 -1.20 -6.61
N PRO A 135 5.31 -1.03 -5.84
CA PRO A 135 5.96 0.29 -5.72
C PRO A 135 6.64 0.78 -7.00
N TRP A 136 6.97 -0.12 -7.93
CA TRP A 136 7.68 0.19 -9.18
C TRP A 136 6.76 0.52 -10.35
N LEU A 137 5.50 0.05 -10.36
CA LEU A 137 4.61 0.19 -11.51
C LEU A 137 4.12 1.62 -11.80
N PRO A 138 3.97 2.52 -10.80
CA PRO A 138 3.66 3.92 -11.08
C PRO A 138 4.77 4.71 -11.78
N CYS A 139 6.00 4.19 -11.83
CA CYS A 139 7.18 4.90 -12.35
C CYS A 139 7.52 4.60 -13.82
N GLN A 140 6.62 3.96 -14.60
CA GLN A 140 6.86 3.56 -16.00
C GLN A 140 6.06 4.36 -17.02
#